data_AF-A0AB36AG79-F1
#
_entry.id   AF-A0AB36AG79-F1
#
_cell.length_a   1.000
_cell.length_b   1.000
_cell.length_c   1.000
_cell.angle_alpha   90.00
_cell.angle_beta   90.00
_cell.angle_gamma   90.00
#
_symmetry.space_group_name_H-M   'P 1'
#
loop_
_entity.id
_entity.type
_entity.pdbx_description
1 polymer ?
#
loop_
_entity_poly.entity_id
_entity_poly.type
_entity_poly.pdbx_seq_one_letter_code
_entity_poly.pdbx_strand_id
1 'polypeptide(L)'
;MVNPNNDIFIPEPSHIQPGEEHKDEKEVSFVDELGDTWFKEDGKFTLDVAVNLRYGARTISNIIATLPAGSTIKYDAFSRHAGYVWIRQPRESGYGYMAVRDAKTNQPFGKFE
;
A
#
# COMPACT_ATOMS: atom_id res chain seq x y z
N MET A 1 -43.63 16.07 -32.23
CA MET A 1 -42.80 17.26 -31.96
C MET A 1 -42.35 17.16 -30.51
N VAL A 2 -41.07 16.93 -30.28
CA VAL A 2 -40.45 16.72 -28.97
C VAL A 2 -39.94 18.05 -28.44
N ASN A 3 -40.33 18.42 -27.22
CA ASN A 3 -39.80 19.62 -26.53
C ASN A 3 -38.70 19.18 -25.56
N PRO A 4 -37.55 19.87 -25.52
CA PRO A 4 -36.38 19.50 -24.73
C PRO A 4 -36.40 20.22 -23.38
N ASN A 5 -36.33 19.48 -22.28
CA ASN A 5 -35.96 20.05 -20.99
C ASN A 5 -34.82 19.21 -20.41
N ASN A 6 -33.66 19.85 -20.34
CA ASN A 6 -32.41 19.33 -19.79
C ASN A 6 -32.59 18.98 -18.30
N ASP A 7 -32.56 17.69 -17.98
CA ASP A 7 -32.11 17.23 -16.68
C ASP A 7 -30.59 17.39 -16.62
N ILE A 8 -30.11 18.40 -15.89
CA ILE A 8 -28.70 18.54 -15.55
C ILE A 8 -28.36 17.39 -14.60
N PHE A 9 -27.77 16.33 -15.15
CA PHE A 9 -27.17 15.24 -14.39
C PHE A 9 -25.90 15.77 -13.73
N ILE A 10 -25.98 16.10 -12.44
CA ILE A 10 -24.82 16.30 -11.58
C ILE A 10 -24.24 14.90 -11.34
N PRO A 11 -23.03 14.55 -11.82
CA PRO A 11 -22.47 13.24 -11.52
C PRO A 11 -22.15 13.17 -10.02
N GLU A 12 -22.83 12.25 -9.32
CA GLU A 12 -22.46 11.86 -7.96
C GLU A 12 -21.01 11.33 -7.97
N PRO A 13 -20.19 11.62 -6.93
CA PRO A 13 -18.87 11.02 -6.81
C PRO A 13 -19.04 9.50 -6.68
N SER A 14 -18.60 8.79 -7.72
CA SER A 14 -18.73 7.35 -7.86
C SER A 14 -18.11 6.61 -6.65
N HIS A 15 -18.97 6.11 -5.77
CA HIS A 15 -18.63 5.06 -4.81
C HIS A 15 -18.46 3.75 -5.60
N ILE A 16 -17.20 3.37 -5.86
CA ILE A 16 -16.87 2.09 -6.48
C ILE A 16 -16.83 1.00 -5.39
N GLN A 17 -17.70 0.00 -5.53
CA GLN A 17 -17.59 -1.34 -4.93
C GLN A 17 -18.11 -2.38 -5.96
N PRO A 18 -17.91 -3.69 -5.75
CA PRO A 18 -16.68 -4.48 -5.93
C PRO A 18 -16.86 -5.51 -7.07
N GLY A 19 -15.86 -5.69 -7.94
CA GLY A 19 -15.93 -6.64 -9.07
C GLY A 19 -15.10 -7.90 -8.82
N GLU A 20 -15.73 -9.06 -8.96
CA GLU A 20 -15.13 -10.40 -8.93
C GLU A 20 -14.28 -10.71 -10.19
N GLU A 21 -13.12 -11.31 -9.94
CA GLU A 21 -12.38 -12.35 -10.70
C GLU A 21 -12.21 -12.26 -12.24
N HIS A 22 -10.97 -12.06 -12.71
CA HIS A 22 -10.17 -13.06 -13.46
C HIS A 22 -8.77 -12.52 -13.81
N LYS A 23 -7.76 -13.40 -13.71
CA LYS A 23 -6.31 -13.27 -14.00
C LYS A 23 -5.92 -12.27 -15.09
N ASP A 24 -5.39 -11.11 -14.69
CA ASP A 24 -4.30 -10.39 -15.37
C ASP A 24 -3.78 -9.32 -14.38
N GLU A 25 -2.47 -9.18 -14.32
CA GLU A 25 -1.67 -8.52 -13.28
C GLU A 25 -1.81 -6.98 -13.29
N LYS A 26 -3.04 -6.46 -13.14
CA LYS A 26 -3.27 -5.01 -13.01
C LYS A 26 -2.98 -4.58 -11.58
N GLU A 27 -1.80 -4.03 -11.37
CA GLU A 27 -1.36 -3.32 -10.18
C GLU A 27 -2.45 -2.30 -9.75
N VAL A 28 -3.31 -2.67 -8.80
CA VAL A 28 -4.39 -1.79 -8.31
C VAL A 28 -3.75 -0.77 -7.38
N SER A 29 -3.33 0.36 -7.96
CA SER A 29 -2.79 1.47 -7.19
C SER A 29 -3.86 2.44 -6.70
N PHE A 30 -3.67 2.98 -5.50
CA PHE A 30 -4.50 4.02 -4.91
C PHE A 30 -3.58 5.06 -4.26
N VAL A 31 -4.02 6.30 -4.21
CA VAL A 31 -3.29 7.38 -3.54
C VAL A 31 -3.92 7.60 -2.18
N ASP A 32 -3.12 7.71 -1.12
CA ASP A 32 -3.63 8.03 0.21
C ASP A 32 -3.89 9.54 0.39
N GLU A 33 -4.41 9.93 1.55
CA GLU A 33 -4.70 11.33 1.89
C GLU A 33 -3.45 12.23 1.93
N LEU A 34 -2.26 11.64 2.02
CA LEU A 34 -0.97 12.33 2.01
C LEU A 34 -0.42 12.51 0.58
N GLY A 35 -1.08 11.94 -0.42
CA GLY A 35 -0.61 11.94 -1.81
C GLY A 35 0.37 10.81 -2.12
N ASP A 36 0.59 9.87 -1.19
CA ASP A 36 1.50 8.75 -1.42
C ASP A 36 0.79 7.68 -2.26
N THR A 37 1.44 7.23 -3.34
CA THR A 37 0.89 6.18 -4.22
C THR A 37 1.19 4.81 -3.64
N TRP A 38 0.14 4.07 -3.34
CA TRP A 38 0.15 2.70 -2.87
C TRP A 38 -0.29 1.76 -3.98
N PHE A 39 0.30 0.59 -4.05
CA PHE A 39 0.04 -0.47 -5.00
C PHE A 39 -0.45 -1.66 -4.19
N LYS A 40 -1.70 -2.09 -4.39
CA LYS A 40 -2.24 -3.26 -3.69
C LYS A 40 -1.54 -4.51 -4.19
N GLU A 41 -0.95 -5.22 -3.25
CA GLU A 41 -0.23 -6.46 -3.47
C GLU A 41 -0.37 -7.27 -2.19
N ASP A 42 -1.07 -8.39 -2.27
CA ASP A 42 -1.04 -9.41 -1.23
C ASP A 42 0.25 -10.21 -1.41
N GLY A 43 1.11 -10.16 -0.40
CA GLY A 43 2.37 -10.86 -0.43
C GLY A 43 2.91 -11.10 0.96
N LYS A 44 3.93 -11.94 1.03
CA LYS A 44 4.66 -12.17 2.27
C LYS A 44 6.06 -11.64 2.11
N PHE A 45 6.50 -10.92 3.12
CA PHE A 45 7.86 -10.43 3.20
C PHE A 45 8.54 -11.04 4.41
N THR A 46 9.53 -11.88 4.16
CA THR A 46 10.37 -12.45 5.21
C THR A 46 11.58 -11.54 5.40
N LEU A 47 11.65 -10.91 6.56
CA LEU A 47 12.75 -10.03 6.94
C LEU A 47 14.04 -10.84 7.11
N ASP A 48 15.15 -10.40 6.52
CA ASP A 48 16.48 -10.99 6.73
C ASP A 48 17.34 -10.15 7.70
N VAL A 49 16.92 -8.90 7.92
CA VAL A 49 17.51 -8.01 8.92
C VAL A 49 16.43 -7.49 9.88
N ALA A 50 16.84 -7.03 11.06
CA ALA A 50 15.91 -6.40 11.99
C ALA A 50 15.41 -5.06 11.41
N VAL A 51 14.09 -4.91 11.26
CA VAL A 51 13.46 -3.70 10.72
C VAL A 51 12.45 -3.13 11.70
N ASN A 52 12.42 -1.80 11.79
CA ASN A 52 11.47 -1.08 12.59
C ASN A 52 10.18 -0.84 11.82
N LEU A 53 9.08 -1.38 12.33
CA LEU A 53 7.73 -1.10 11.89
C LEU A 53 7.27 0.25 12.43
N ARG A 54 6.81 1.12 11.55
CA ARG A 54 6.42 2.50 11.87
C ARG A 54 4.93 2.73 11.67
N TYR A 55 4.40 3.74 12.34
CA TYR A 55 2.98 4.13 12.24
C TYR A 55 2.62 4.79 10.91
N GLY A 56 3.60 5.37 10.22
CA GLY A 56 3.41 5.88 8.86
C GLY A 56 4.59 5.48 7.98
N ALA A 57 4.41 5.54 6.67
CA ALA A 57 5.43 5.25 5.66
C ALA A 57 6.48 6.37 5.57
N ARG A 58 7.02 6.79 6.71
CA ARG A 58 7.99 7.87 6.83
C ARG A 58 9.06 7.48 7.83
N THR A 59 10.30 7.86 7.54
CA THR A 59 11.46 7.61 8.41
C THR A 59 11.39 8.38 9.74
N ILE A 60 10.61 9.47 9.78
CA ILE A 60 10.34 10.27 10.98
C ILE A 60 9.17 9.75 11.82
N SER A 61 8.39 8.78 11.31
CA SER A 61 7.22 8.27 12.02
C SER A 61 7.61 7.44 13.23
N ASN A 62 6.76 7.48 14.26
CA ASN A 62 6.91 6.66 15.47
C ASN A 62 7.02 5.17 15.12
N ILE A 63 7.93 4.49 15.83
CA ILE A 63 8.11 3.04 15.73
C ILE A 63 7.01 2.40 16.58
N ILE A 64 6.18 1.56 15.97
CA ILE A 64 5.15 0.77 16.66
C ILE A 64 5.74 -0.54 17.15
N ALA A 65 6.61 -1.16 16.37
CA ALA A 65 7.24 -2.43 16.70
C ALA A 65 8.61 -2.55 16.04
N THR A 66 9.50 -3.35 16.62
CA THR A 66 10.75 -3.76 15.99
C THR A 66 10.67 -5.24 15.72
N LEU A 67 10.79 -5.61 14.45
CA LEU A 67 10.71 -6.99 13.99
C LEU A 67 12.13 -7.52 13.80
N PRO A 68 12.50 -8.62 14.47
CA PRO A 68 13.80 -9.24 14.26
C PRO A 68 13.89 -9.88 12.87
N ALA A 69 15.12 -10.10 12.40
CA ALA A 69 15.39 -10.95 11.25
C ALA A 69 14.72 -12.33 11.41
N GLY A 70 14.22 -12.89 10.30
CA GLY A 70 13.41 -14.10 10.25
C GLY A 70 11.90 -13.89 10.43
N SER A 71 11.45 -12.66 10.66
CA SER A 71 10.02 -12.37 10.80
C SER A 71 9.32 -12.34 9.43
N THR A 72 8.31 -13.19 9.24
CA THR A 72 7.46 -13.16 8.04
C THR A 72 6.27 -12.24 8.25
N ILE A 73 6.15 -11.24 7.38
CA ILE A 73 5.15 -10.18 7.44
C ILE A 73 4.22 -10.31 6.25
N LYS A 74 2.92 -10.41 6.52
CA LYS A 74 1.90 -10.33 5.47
C LYS A 74 1.58 -8.86 5.22
N TYR A 75 1.61 -8.46 3.97
CA TYR A 75 1.24 -7.11 3.55
C TYR A 75 0.15 -7.16 2.48
N ASP A 76 -0.60 -6.08 2.38
CA ASP A 76 -1.71 -5.95 1.43
C ASP A 76 -1.46 -4.87 0.37
N ALA A 77 -0.43 -4.04 0.58
CA ALA A 77 -0.01 -3.02 -0.37
C ALA A 77 1.46 -2.65 -0.16
N PHE A 78 2.09 -2.07 -1.18
CA PHE A 78 3.39 -1.41 -1.07
C PHE A 78 3.37 -0.01 -1.67
N SER A 79 4.28 0.86 -1.26
CA SER A 79 4.50 2.18 -1.82
C SER A 79 5.98 2.42 -2.03
N ARG A 80 6.35 3.20 -3.06
CA ARG A 80 7.74 3.51 -3.38
C ARG A 80 7.93 5.01 -3.31
N HIS A 81 8.48 5.48 -2.19
CA HIS A 81 8.65 6.91 -1.94
C HIS A 81 9.73 7.13 -0.87
N ALA A 82 10.22 8.37 -0.75
CA ALA A 82 11.32 8.73 0.14
C ALA A 82 12.61 7.90 -0.04
N GLY A 83 12.82 7.31 -1.22
CA GLY A 83 13.99 6.47 -1.52
C GLY A 83 13.92 5.04 -0.99
N TYR A 84 12.76 4.60 -0.48
CA TYR A 84 12.54 3.23 0.00
C TYR A 84 11.25 2.65 -0.57
N VAL A 85 11.19 1.33 -0.63
CA VAL A 85 9.94 0.58 -0.83
C VAL A 85 9.37 0.27 0.55
N TRP A 86 8.19 0.79 0.81
CA TRP A 86 7.42 0.59 2.02
C TRP A 86 6.35 -0.47 1.76
N ILE A 87 6.14 -1.40 2.68
CA ILE A 87 4.96 -2.27 2.66
C ILE A 87 4.00 -1.86 3.75
N ARG A 88 2.71 -2.09 3.51
CA ARG A 88 1.62 -1.89 4.46
C ARG A 88 1.25 -3.22 5.08
N GLN A 89 1.53 -3.36 6.36
CA GLN A 89 1.11 -4.49 7.18
C GLN A 89 -0.23 -4.13 7.88
N PRO A 90 -1.35 -4.77 7.51
CA PRO A 90 -2.59 -4.64 8.27
C PRO A 90 -2.45 -5.22 9.68
N ARG A 91 -3.04 -4.54 10.67
CA ARG A 91 -3.05 -4.91 12.09
C ARG A 91 -4.46 -4.71 12.66
N GLU A 92 -4.72 -5.29 13.83
CA GLU A 92 -6.01 -5.14 14.52
C GLU A 92 -6.36 -3.68 14.86
N SER A 93 -5.36 -2.81 15.03
CA SER A 93 -5.54 -1.39 15.38
C SER A 93 -4.97 -0.44 14.31
N GLY A 94 -5.12 -0.80 13.04
CA GLY A 94 -4.72 0.04 11.90
C GLY A 94 -3.64 -0.60 11.04
N TYR A 95 -2.67 0.20 10.59
CA TYR A 95 -1.65 -0.23 9.65
C TYR A 95 -0.25 0.07 10.16
N GLY A 96 0.67 -0.87 9.94
CA GLY A 96 2.09 -0.65 10.13
C GLY A 96 2.78 -0.51 8.78
N TYR A 97 3.74 0.40 8.69
CA TYR A 97 4.53 0.63 7.49
C TYR A 97 6.00 0.36 7.77
N MET A 98 6.64 -0.45 6.92
CA MET A 98 8.07 -0.75 7.05
C MET A 98 8.77 -0.68 5.71
N ALA A 99 10.00 -0.18 5.72
CA ALA A 99 10.87 -0.20 4.56
C ALA A 99 11.41 -1.61 4.37
N VAL A 100 11.18 -2.21 3.21
CA VAL A 100 11.57 -3.59 2.86
C VAL A 100 12.62 -3.66 1.78
N ARG A 101 12.82 -2.57 1.05
CA ARG A 101 13.86 -2.46 0.03
C ARG A 101 14.32 -1.03 -0.04
N ASP A 102 15.62 -0.84 -0.19
CA ASP A 102 16.19 0.45 -0.52
C ASP A 102 15.99 0.71 -2.02
N ALA A 103 15.31 1.80 -2.39
CA ALA A 103 15.02 2.10 -3.79
C ALA A 103 16.25 2.68 -4.52
N LYS A 104 17.29 3.10 -3.80
CA LYS A 104 18.54 3.62 -4.38
C LYS A 104 19.52 2.49 -4.70
N THR A 105 19.72 1.57 -3.76
CA THR A 105 20.63 0.43 -3.94
C THR A 105 19.94 -0.80 -4.51
N ASN A 106 18.61 -0.78 -4.63
CA ASN A 106 17.77 -1.93 -4.97
C ASN A 106 17.95 -3.13 -4.02
N GLN A 107 18.56 -2.91 -2.86
CA GLN A 107 18.83 -3.98 -1.92
C GLN A 107 17.60 -4.26 -1.06
N PRO A 108 17.02 -5.47 -1.14
CA PRO A 108 15.94 -5.85 -0.25
C PRO A 108 16.50 -6.15 1.15
N PHE A 109 15.77 -5.75 2.19
CA PHE A 109 16.06 -6.05 3.60
C PHE A 109 15.56 -7.45 4.01
N GLY A 110 15.34 -8.31 3.03
CA GLY A 110 14.63 -9.56 3.19
C GLY A 110 14.27 -10.18 1.85
N LYS A 111 13.27 -11.05 1.87
CA LYS A 111 12.81 -11.82 0.72
C LYS A 111 11.31 -11.67 0.56
N PHE A 112 10.88 -11.40 -0.66
CA PHE A 112 9.47 -11.41 -1.05
C PHE A 112 9.09 -12.86 -1.44
N GLU A 113 7.96 -13.33 -0.94
CA GLU A 113 7.43 -14.69 -1.10
C GLU A 113 5.93 -14.71 -1.41
#